data_AF-A0A2V6MI58-F1
#
_entry.id   AF-A0A2V6MI58-F1
#
_cell.length_a   1.000
_cell.length_b   1.000
_cell.length_c   1.000
_cell.angle_alpha   90.00
_cell.angle_beta   90.00
_cell.angle_gamma   90.00
#
_symmetry.space_group_name_H-M   'P 1'
#
loop_
_entity.id
_entity.type
_entity.pdbx_description
1 polymer ?
#
loop_
_entity_poly.entity_id
_entity_poly.type
_entity_poly.pdbx_seq_one_letter_code
_entity_poly.pdbx_strand_id
1 'polypeptide(L)'
;SDSNSNKAKASTLSSADKAFVKDAAKGGMMEVAMGRVAEKNASDSEVKNFGARMVNDHSKANEDLKAIAKEENVEWPAEKEASKWKSDKGYMDAMVKDHDKDLAEFEKEAKDGSDPKVKSFADKTAKTVRKHLEMAKEIDAKLK
;
A
#
# COMPACT_ATOMS: atom_id res chain seq x y z
N SER A 1 12.28 -45.67 4.65
CA SER A 1 11.73 -44.47 5.28
C SER A 1 12.29 -43.27 4.56
N ASP A 2 11.60 -42.78 3.53
CA ASP A 2 12.10 -41.66 2.75
C ASP A 2 11.44 -40.38 3.25
N SER A 3 12.15 -39.69 4.15
CA SER A 3 11.82 -38.35 4.62
C SER A 3 12.02 -37.35 3.49
N ASN A 4 11.02 -37.20 2.63
CA ASN A 4 10.96 -36.16 1.61
C ASN A 4 10.82 -34.79 2.29
N SER A 5 11.97 -34.19 2.58
CA SER A 5 12.07 -32.87 3.21
C SER A 5 11.80 -31.82 2.15
N ASN A 6 10.55 -31.36 2.07
CA ASN A 6 10.15 -30.23 1.23
C ASN A 6 10.77 -28.95 1.81
N LYS A 7 12.06 -28.71 1.52
CA LYS A 7 12.77 -27.50 1.92
C LYS A 7 12.22 -26.36 1.07
N ALA A 8 11.40 -25.49 1.67
CA ALA A 8 10.86 -24.32 0.99
C ALA A 8 11.99 -23.55 0.28
N LYS A 9 11.79 -23.21 -0.99
CA LYS A 9 12.77 -22.49 -1.82
C LYS A 9 13.09 -21.17 -1.13
N ALA A 10 14.37 -20.86 -0.94
CA ALA A 10 14.76 -19.57 -0.38
C ALA A 10 14.44 -18.45 -1.38
N SER A 11 13.98 -17.31 -0.87
CA SER A 11 13.71 -16.09 -1.64
C SER A 11 14.93 -15.63 -2.43
N THR A 12 14.75 -15.32 -3.72
CA THR A 12 15.81 -14.78 -4.58
C THR A 12 15.91 -13.26 -4.54
N LEU A 13 14.94 -12.58 -3.93
CA LEU A 13 14.95 -11.12 -3.79
C LEU A 13 16.15 -10.59 -3.03
N SER A 14 16.59 -9.40 -3.43
CA SER A 14 17.55 -8.59 -2.68
C SER A 14 16.98 -8.22 -1.30
N SER A 15 17.84 -7.83 -0.36
CA SER A 15 17.38 -7.32 0.94
C SER A 15 16.56 -6.02 0.80
N ALA A 16 16.83 -5.21 -0.22
CA ALA A 16 16.09 -3.97 -0.48
C ALA A 16 14.68 -4.28 -1.01
N ASP A 17 14.57 -5.14 -2.02
CA ASP A 17 13.29 -5.57 -2.59
C ASP A 17 12.41 -6.25 -1.52
N LYS A 18 13.02 -7.07 -0.65
CA LYS A 18 12.32 -7.67 0.50
C LYS A 18 11.78 -6.63 1.48
N ALA A 19 12.57 -5.59 1.77
CA ALA A 19 12.14 -4.52 2.65
C ALA A 19 10.98 -3.74 2.02
N PHE A 20 11.11 -3.38 0.74
CA PHE A 20 10.05 -2.71 -0.02
C PHE A 20 8.75 -3.52 -0.02
N VAL A 21 8.79 -4.81 -0.36
CA VAL A 21 7.58 -5.67 -0.37
C VAL A 21 6.91 -5.70 1.01
N LYS A 22 7.69 -5.80 2.09
CA LYS A 22 7.15 -5.80 3.45
C LYS A 22 6.54 -4.47 3.85
N ASP A 23 7.16 -3.35 3.48
CA ASP A 23 6.69 -2.02 3.86
C ASP A 23 5.48 -1.60 3.02
N ALA A 24 5.51 -1.86 1.71
CA ALA A 24 4.35 -1.68 0.82
C ALA A 24 3.14 -2.51 1.27
N ALA A 25 3.35 -3.76 1.72
CA ALA A 25 2.27 -4.59 2.26
C ALA A 25 1.67 -4.00 3.56
N LYS A 26 2.50 -3.48 4.48
CA LYS A 26 2.00 -2.83 5.70
C LYS A 26 1.22 -1.55 5.37
N GLY A 27 1.77 -0.70 4.50
CA GLY A 27 1.15 0.55 4.08
C GLY A 27 -0.20 0.30 3.41
N GLY A 28 -0.21 -0.52 2.36
CA GLY A 28 -1.44 -0.84 1.62
C GLY A 28 -2.52 -1.51 2.46
N MET A 29 -2.17 -2.35 3.44
CA MET A 29 -3.17 -2.93 4.36
C MET A 29 -3.72 -1.89 5.32
N MET A 30 -2.88 -0.98 5.81
CA MET A 30 -3.31 0.11 6.69
C MET A 30 -4.23 1.08 5.94
N GLU A 31 -3.91 1.41 4.69
CA GLU A 31 -4.74 2.28 3.85
C GLU A 31 -6.09 1.66 3.49
N VAL A 32 -6.18 0.34 3.31
CA VAL A 32 -7.47 -0.34 3.18
C VAL A 32 -8.28 -0.23 4.46
N ALA A 33 -7.66 -0.47 5.62
CA ALA A 33 -8.35 -0.37 6.91
C ALA A 33 -8.83 1.07 7.18
N MET A 34 -8.01 2.07 6.88
CA MET A 34 -8.38 3.48 7.00
C MET A 34 -9.45 3.86 5.97
N GLY A 35 -9.31 3.44 4.71
CA GLY A 35 -10.30 3.69 3.66
C GLY A 35 -11.70 3.22 4.05
N ARG A 36 -11.83 2.03 4.67
CA ARG A 36 -13.12 1.50 5.15
C ARG A 36 -13.77 2.37 6.22
N VAL A 37 -12.96 2.89 7.15
CA VAL A 37 -13.49 3.77 8.20
C VAL A 37 -13.89 5.12 7.60
N ALA A 38 -13.14 5.65 6.63
CA ALA A 38 -13.47 6.92 5.96
C ALA A 38 -14.73 6.80 5.10
N GLU A 39 -14.83 5.74 4.29
CA GLU A 39 -16.01 5.42 3.48
C GLU A 39 -17.29 5.38 4.34
N LYS A 40 -17.21 4.77 5.52
CA LYS A 40 -18.35 4.61 6.42
C LYS A 40 -18.68 5.86 7.23
N ASN A 41 -17.66 6.53 7.77
CA ASN A 41 -17.83 7.47 8.88
C ASN A 41 -17.48 8.93 8.54
N ALA A 42 -16.87 9.21 7.39
CA ALA A 42 -16.55 10.59 7.03
C ALA A 42 -17.84 11.44 6.97
N SER A 43 -17.73 12.75 7.18
CA SER A 43 -18.88 13.66 7.08
C SER A 43 -19.01 14.24 5.67
N ASP A 44 -17.88 14.55 5.06
CA ASP A 44 -17.74 15.06 3.70
C ASP A 44 -17.86 13.94 2.65
N SER A 45 -18.61 14.20 1.58
CA SER A 45 -18.86 13.20 0.53
C SER A 45 -17.64 12.93 -0.35
N GLU A 46 -16.77 13.92 -0.60
CA GLU A 46 -15.51 13.71 -1.32
C GLU A 46 -14.58 12.81 -0.50
N VAL A 47 -14.55 12.98 0.82
CA VAL A 47 -13.75 12.15 1.73
C VAL A 47 -14.28 10.71 1.81
N LYS A 48 -15.60 10.50 1.85
CA LYS A 48 -16.19 9.15 1.75
C LYS A 48 -15.79 8.46 0.45
N ASN A 49 -15.93 9.16 -0.68
CA ASN A 49 -15.59 8.63 -2.00
C ASN A 49 -14.10 8.32 -2.12
N PHE A 50 -13.25 9.19 -1.55
CA PHE A 50 -11.81 8.94 -1.47
C PHE A 50 -11.51 7.68 -0.64
N GLY A 51 -12.15 7.51 0.51
CA GLY A 51 -12.05 6.29 1.33
C GLY A 51 -12.40 5.03 0.56
N ALA A 52 -13.55 5.01 -0.14
CA ALA A 52 -13.95 3.88 -0.98
C ALA A 52 -12.92 3.57 -2.08
N ARG A 53 -12.32 4.61 -2.66
CA ARG A 53 -11.26 4.47 -3.67
C ARG A 53 -9.99 3.84 -3.08
N MET A 54 -9.58 4.24 -1.87
CA MET A 54 -8.44 3.61 -1.17
C MET A 54 -8.70 2.11 -0.98
N VAL A 55 -9.90 1.74 -0.51
CA VAL A 55 -10.26 0.34 -0.30
C VAL A 55 -10.13 -0.45 -1.60
N ASN A 56 -10.73 0.02 -2.69
CA ASN A 56 -10.72 -0.69 -3.96
C ASN A 56 -9.29 -0.83 -4.54
N ASP A 57 -8.58 0.29 -4.67
CA ASP A 57 -7.32 0.32 -5.40
C ASP A 57 -6.20 -0.39 -4.60
N HIS A 58 -6.13 -0.16 -3.28
CA HIS A 58 -5.09 -0.78 -2.45
C HIS A 58 -5.39 -2.24 -2.13
N SER A 59 -6.65 -2.67 -2.05
CA SER A 59 -6.96 -4.11 -1.92
C SER A 59 -6.44 -4.88 -3.14
N LYS A 60 -6.65 -4.34 -4.35
CA LYS A 60 -6.13 -4.95 -5.57
C LYS A 60 -4.60 -4.96 -5.62
N ALA A 61 -3.96 -3.85 -5.21
CA ALA A 61 -2.49 -3.80 -5.13
C ALA A 61 -1.95 -4.81 -4.10
N ASN A 62 -2.61 -4.97 -2.95
CA ASN A 62 -2.24 -5.94 -1.93
C ASN A 62 -2.36 -7.38 -2.44
N GLU A 63 -3.38 -7.70 -3.24
CA GLU A 63 -3.53 -9.02 -3.88
C GLU A 63 -2.36 -9.31 -4.85
N ASP A 64 -2.03 -8.36 -5.73
CA ASP A 64 -0.90 -8.45 -6.66
C ASP A 64 0.42 -8.64 -5.88
N LEU A 65 0.65 -7.85 -4.83
CA LEU A 65 1.87 -7.91 -4.01
C LEU A 65 1.96 -9.21 -3.21
N LYS A 66 0.83 -9.73 -2.71
CA LYS A 66 0.79 -10.99 -1.97
C LYS A 66 1.15 -12.19 -2.85
N ALA A 67 0.78 -12.14 -4.14
CA ALA A 67 1.22 -13.15 -5.09
C ALA A 67 2.74 -13.14 -5.28
N ILE A 68 3.34 -11.95 -5.43
CA ILE A 68 4.80 -11.78 -5.50
C ILE A 68 5.48 -12.27 -4.22
N ALA A 69 4.99 -11.84 -3.05
CA ALA A 69 5.53 -12.24 -1.76
C ALA A 69 5.50 -13.76 -1.57
N LYS A 70 4.42 -14.43 -1.98
CA LYS A 70 4.30 -15.89 -1.93
C LYS A 70 5.30 -16.58 -2.85
N GLU A 71 5.43 -16.13 -4.09
CA GLU A 71 6.38 -16.71 -5.06
C GLU A 71 7.83 -16.56 -4.57
N GLU A 72 8.13 -15.41 -3.99
CA GLU A 72 9.45 -15.07 -3.47
C GLU A 72 9.66 -15.50 -2.02
N ASN A 73 8.77 -16.27 -1.40
CA ASN A 73 8.87 -16.71 0.00
C ASN A 73 9.18 -15.55 0.98
N VAL A 74 8.60 -14.38 0.74
CA VAL A 74 8.61 -13.24 1.65
C VAL A 74 7.44 -13.38 2.61
N GLU A 75 7.72 -13.29 3.91
CA GLU A 75 6.70 -13.32 4.95
C GLU A 75 5.72 -12.14 4.79
N TRP A 76 4.43 -12.47 4.73
CA TRP A 76 3.35 -11.48 4.67
C TRP A 76 3.06 -10.92 6.07
N PRO A 77 3.02 -9.60 6.26
CA PRO A 77 2.74 -9.02 7.57
C PRO A 77 1.31 -9.30 8.04
N ALA A 78 1.13 -9.41 9.36
CA ALA A 78 -0.20 -9.46 9.96
C ALA A 78 -0.93 -8.12 9.82
N GLU A 79 -2.26 -8.18 9.73
CA GLU A 79 -3.11 -6.99 9.67
C GLU A 79 -3.06 -6.23 11.01
N LYS A 80 -3.10 -4.89 10.89
CA LYS A 80 -3.15 -3.99 12.03
C LYS A 80 -4.42 -3.18 11.96
N GLU A 81 -4.95 -2.86 13.13
CA GLU A 81 -6.09 -1.97 13.26
C GLU A 81 -5.78 -0.60 12.66
N ALA A 82 -6.78 0.01 12.01
CA ALA A 82 -6.67 1.35 11.48
C ALA A 82 -6.39 2.35 12.62
N SER A 83 -5.46 3.27 12.37
CA SER A 83 -5.28 4.44 13.23
C SER A 83 -6.58 5.24 13.27
N LYS A 84 -7.01 5.68 14.45
CA LYS A 84 -8.19 6.55 14.58
C LYS A 84 -7.80 7.99 14.25
N TRP A 85 -8.50 8.64 13.32
CA TRP A 85 -8.46 10.09 13.13
C TRP A 85 -9.65 10.78 13.78
N LYS A 86 -9.49 12.08 14.04
CA LYS A 86 -10.47 12.90 14.77
C LYS A 86 -11.44 13.66 13.86
N SER A 87 -11.12 13.78 12.57
CA SER A 87 -11.91 14.52 11.58
C SER A 87 -11.53 14.11 10.17
N ASP A 88 -12.39 14.45 9.21
CA ASP A 88 -12.12 14.30 7.77
C ASP A 88 -10.81 14.99 7.36
N LYS A 89 -10.56 16.20 7.88
CA LYS A 89 -9.29 16.91 7.69
C LYS A 89 -8.09 16.09 8.19
N GLY A 90 -8.19 15.52 9.38
CA GLY A 90 -7.12 14.69 9.94
C GLY A 90 -6.86 13.41 9.14
N TYR A 91 -7.88 12.84 8.50
CA TYR A 91 -7.71 11.73 7.57
C TYR A 91 -7.01 12.17 6.29
N MET A 92 -7.46 13.27 5.67
CA MET A 92 -6.86 13.77 4.43
C MET A 92 -5.41 14.24 4.63
N ASP A 93 -5.08 14.88 5.75
CA ASP A 93 -3.70 15.22 6.14
C ASP A 93 -2.80 13.97 6.20
N ALA A 94 -3.30 12.89 6.81
CA ALA A 94 -2.57 11.63 6.87
C ALA A 94 -2.37 11.03 5.46
N MET A 95 -3.41 11.04 4.63
CA MET A 95 -3.35 10.53 3.25
C MET A 95 -2.37 11.31 2.39
N VAL A 96 -2.33 12.64 2.48
CA VAL A 96 -1.34 13.46 1.77
C VAL A 96 0.08 13.09 2.21
N LYS A 97 0.33 12.99 3.51
CA LYS A 97 1.66 12.69 4.04
C LYS A 97 2.12 11.28 3.65
N ASP A 98 1.26 10.28 3.82
CA ASP A 98 1.60 8.89 3.56
C ASP A 98 1.82 8.66 2.06
N HIS A 99 0.95 9.19 1.19
CA HIS A 99 1.11 9.03 -0.26
C HIS A 99 2.31 9.80 -0.82
N ASP A 100 2.71 10.93 -0.24
CA ASP A 100 3.93 11.65 -0.66
C ASP A 100 5.19 10.82 -0.37
N LYS A 101 5.24 10.20 0.81
CA LYS A 101 6.32 9.29 1.20
C LYS A 101 6.32 8.02 0.36
N ASP A 102 5.17 7.38 0.20
CA ASP A 102 5.04 6.13 -0.53
C ASP A 102 5.34 6.34 -2.01
N LEU A 103 4.93 7.46 -2.61
CA LEU A 103 5.28 7.76 -4.00
C LEU A 103 6.80 7.74 -4.21
N ALA A 104 7.57 8.35 -3.30
CA ALA A 104 9.02 8.36 -3.38
C ALA A 104 9.63 6.94 -3.22
N GLU A 105 9.08 6.12 -2.31
CA GLU A 105 9.54 4.75 -2.10
C GLU A 105 9.24 3.85 -3.30
N PHE A 106 8.04 3.96 -3.88
CA PHE A 106 7.62 3.22 -5.05
C PHE A 106 8.38 3.65 -6.31
N GLU A 107 8.60 4.94 -6.54
CA GLU A 107 9.42 5.42 -7.66
C GLU A 107 10.87 4.95 -7.54
N LYS A 108 11.42 4.95 -6.33
CA LYS A 108 12.77 4.43 -6.06
C LYS A 108 12.85 2.94 -6.38
N GLU A 109 11.92 2.12 -5.89
CA GLU A 109 11.92 0.68 -6.19
C GLU A 109 11.73 0.42 -7.69
N ALA A 110 10.83 1.14 -8.35
CA ALA A 110 10.61 1.02 -9.80
C ALA A 110 11.89 1.29 -10.60
N LYS A 111 12.72 2.23 -10.14
CA LYS A 111 13.97 2.62 -10.79
C LYS A 111 15.13 1.67 -10.42
N ASP A 112 15.37 1.49 -9.13
CA ASP A 112 16.60 0.95 -8.56
C ASP A 112 16.45 -0.51 -8.07
N GLY A 113 15.21 -1.04 -8.01
CA GLY A 113 14.92 -2.42 -7.61
C GLY A 113 15.62 -3.44 -8.50
N SER A 114 15.86 -4.63 -7.95
CA SER A 114 16.62 -5.68 -8.64
C SER A 114 15.72 -6.72 -9.32
N ASP A 115 14.60 -7.06 -8.69
CA ASP A 115 13.66 -8.03 -9.22
C ASP A 115 12.66 -7.41 -10.22
N PRO A 116 12.56 -7.92 -11.47
CA PRO A 116 11.68 -7.35 -12.48
C PRO A 116 10.20 -7.32 -12.11
N LYS A 117 9.70 -8.27 -11.31
CA LYS A 117 8.29 -8.31 -10.90
C LYS A 117 8.02 -7.26 -9.83
N VAL A 118 8.93 -7.10 -8.88
CA VAL A 118 8.85 -6.06 -7.84
C VAL A 118 8.91 -4.67 -8.48
N LYS A 119 9.83 -4.43 -9.43
CA LYS A 119 9.90 -3.15 -10.17
C LYS A 119 8.62 -2.84 -10.93
N SER A 120 8.06 -3.83 -11.63
CA SER A 120 6.83 -3.67 -12.40
C SER A 120 5.63 -3.36 -11.50
N PHE A 121 5.54 -4.05 -10.36
CA PHE A 121 4.55 -3.74 -9.33
C PHE A 121 4.72 -2.31 -8.80
N ALA A 122 5.96 -1.90 -8.51
CA ALA A 122 6.26 -0.58 -7.99
C ALA A 122 5.90 0.53 -9.00
N ASP A 123 6.26 0.41 -10.28
CA ASP A 123 5.92 1.38 -11.32
C ASP A 123 4.41 1.52 -11.52
N LYS A 124 3.69 0.38 -11.61
CA LYS A 124 2.23 0.37 -11.76
C LYS A 124 1.55 1.06 -10.58
N THR A 125 1.99 0.74 -9.36
CA THR A 125 1.36 1.26 -8.14
C THR A 125 1.75 2.72 -7.89
N ALA A 126 2.96 3.15 -8.23
CA ALA A 126 3.38 4.56 -8.16
C ALA A 126 2.43 5.48 -8.96
N LYS A 127 1.95 5.04 -10.12
CA LYS A 127 0.98 5.81 -10.92
C LYS A 127 -0.36 5.99 -10.18
N THR A 128 -0.80 4.96 -9.48
CA THR A 128 -2.01 5.00 -8.65
C THR A 128 -1.81 5.92 -7.44
N VAL A 129 -0.71 5.74 -6.69
CA VAL A 129 -0.34 6.55 -5.52
C VAL A 129 -0.22 8.03 -5.89
N ARG A 130 0.40 8.37 -7.03
CA ARG A 130 0.48 9.75 -7.51
C ARG A 130 -0.91 10.37 -7.72
N LYS A 131 -1.81 9.64 -8.38
CA LYS A 131 -3.19 10.10 -8.59
C LYS A 131 -3.91 10.31 -7.26
N HIS A 132 -3.75 9.38 -6.31
CA HIS A 132 -4.32 9.50 -4.97
C HIS A 132 -3.76 10.71 -4.21
N LEU A 133 -2.46 10.97 -4.29
CA LEU A 133 -1.82 12.14 -3.69
C LEU A 133 -2.40 13.45 -4.22
N GLU A 134 -2.60 13.55 -5.54
CA GLU A 134 -3.21 14.72 -6.18
C GLU A 134 -4.63 14.95 -5.66
N MET A 135 -5.47 13.91 -5.68
CA MET A 135 -6.84 14.00 -5.15
C MET A 135 -6.85 14.32 -3.65
N ALA A 136 -5.93 13.75 -2.87
CA ALA A 136 -5.85 13.99 -1.45
C ALA A 136 -5.53 15.47 -1.17
N LYS A 137 -4.56 16.05 -1.89
CA LYS A 137 -4.21 17.48 -1.80
C LYS A 137 -5.39 18.38 -2.19
N GLU A 138 -6.12 18.03 -3.24
CA GLU A 138 -7.29 18.80 -3.69
C GLU A 138 -8.44 18.79 -2.69
N ILE A 139 -8.77 17.63 -2.12
CA ILE A 139 -9.82 17.50 -1.11
C ILE A 139 -9.38 18.19 0.18
N ASP A 140 -8.15 17.95 0.64
CA ASP A 140 -7.61 18.55 1.86
C ASP A 140 -7.67 20.07 1.84
N ALA A 141 -7.34 20.70 0.71
CA ALA A 141 -7.39 22.15 0.54
C ALA A 141 -8.81 22.75 0.63
N LYS A 142 -9.86 21.95 0.45
CA LYS A 142 -11.27 22.38 0.59
C LYS A 142 -11.78 22.22 2.02
N LEU A 143 -11.16 21.34 2.80
CA LEU A 143 -11.53 21.09 4.19
C LEU A 143 -10.99 22.24 5.07
N LYS A 144 -11.84 22.72 5.98
CA LYS A 144 -11.51 23.82 6.91
C LYS A 144 -10.79 23.31 8.15
#